data_AF-A0A183HBT5-F1
#
_entry.id   AF-A0A183HBT5-F1
#
_cell.length_a   1.000
_cell.length_b   1.000
_cell.length_c   1.000
_cell.angle_alpha   90.00
_cell.angle_beta   90.00
_cell.angle_gamma   90.00
#
_symmetry.space_group_name_H-M   'P 1'
#
loop_
_entity.id
_entity.type
_entity.pdbx_description
1 polymer ?
#
loop_
_entity_poly.entity_id
_entity_poly.type
_entity_poly.pdbx_seq_one_letter_code
_entity_poly.pdbx_strand_id
1 'polypeptide(L)'
;MTRFKQFLVSELKVCSEAEAANRIFFISAREMLDLRLKERGLIRHAYQVEGHQYRTMEFCNFETQFEQLISKSAISTKFEAHTRRAREIVGEMRHNLDVVQNSALKRKTELQVNYTAKEAEFKNCLDKWKEFERFAVIESQRLRNEVHLKVSADFYEEIQKLESIIDRFDSKFVDEPVSIEEYKKNLADFVDKVVTEDLEARCTRGLMQRIWNLENAMYLHVNQILAEPYTKKLEQIWRYRPPFNFSICINCPSLIQDFREDLEFRFSFGITAIIRRINAYRLGKPVTAVGNQPLFEVFKSYSKQINKEADEGTIQQNCQEEKQVMTAAESQENAVMAQLIFSSVGYVANGGIGLLIIGGIVSFRIFLVGSFQYFLDCFFQFFR
;
A
#
# COMPACT_ATOMS: atom_id res chain seq x y z
N MET A 1 -38.53 -29.50 -93.22
CA MET A 1 -37.50 -29.04 -92.25
C MET A 1 -36.89 -27.69 -92.61
N THR A 2 -36.54 -27.41 -93.87
CA THR A 2 -35.75 -26.22 -94.28
C THR A 2 -36.41 -24.86 -94.01
N ARG A 3 -37.72 -24.68 -94.26
CA ARG A 3 -38.37 -23.36 -94.09
C ARG A 3 -38.42 -22.87 -92.64
N PHE A 4 -38.87 -23.71 -91.70
CA PHE A 4 -38.97 -23.36 -90.28
C PHE A 4 -37.59 -23.14 -89.65
N LYS A 5 -36.61 -23.94 -90.07
CA LYS A 5 -35.23 -23.80 -89.65
C LYS A 5 -34.63 -22.47 -90.13
N GLN A 6 -34.83 -22.12 -91.41
CA GLN A 6 -34.43 -20.83 -91.97
C GLN A 6 -35.11 -19.66 -91.24
N PHE A 7 -36.39 -19.80 -90.89
CA PHE A 7 -37.13 -18.77 -90.16
C PHE A 7 -36.54 -18.52 -88.76
N LEU A 8 -36.30 -19.57 -87.96
CA LEU A 8 -35.78 -19.41 -86.59
C LEU A 8 -34.30 -18.98 -86.55
N VAL A 9 -33.48 -19.52 -87.45
CA VAL A 9 -32.02 -19.33 -87.43
C VAL A 9 -31.59 -18.10 -88.24
N SER A 10 -32.08 -17.94 -89.46
CA SER A 10 -31.59 -16.91 -90.39
C SER A 10 -32.39 -15.61 -90.33
N GLU A 11 -33.73 -15.70 -90.23
CA GLU A 11 -34.60 -14.52 -90.20
C GLU A 11 -34.71 -13.93 -88.79
N LEU A 12 -35.18 -14.72 -87.83
CA LEU A 12 -35.37 -14.25 -86.45
C LEU A 12 -34.09 -14.23 -85.62
N LYS A 13 -33.09 -15.05 -85.99
CA LYS A 13 -31.78 -15.16 -85.30
C LYS A 13 -31.92 -15.42 -83.79
N VAL A 14 -32.90 -16.23 -83.41
CA VAL A 14 -33.21 -16.54 -82.00
C VAL A 14 -32.61 -17.85 -81.50
N CYS A 15 -32.13 -18.72 -82.38
CA CYS A 15 -31.43 -19.94 -82.00
C CYS A 15 -30.41 -20.38 -83.06
N SER A 16 -29.47 -21.23 -82.64
CA SER A 16 -28.51 -21.84 -83.56
C SER A 16 -29.16 -22.93 -84.42
N GLU A 17 -28.47 -23.33 -85.49
CA GLU A 17 -28.87 -24.42 -86.35
C GLU A 17 -29.02 -25.76 -85.60
N ALA A 18 -28.15 -26.03 -84.63
CA ALA A 18 -28.23 -27.21 -83.78
C ALA A 18 -29.43 -27.16 -82.81
N GLU A 19 -29.73 -25.99 -82.27
CA GLU A 19 -30.86 -25.81 -81.34
C GLU A 19 -32.21 -25.84 -82.04
N ALA A 20 -32.28 -25.44 -83.31
CA ALA A 20 -33.53 -25.42 -84.07
C ALA A 20 -34.19 -26.80 -84.18
N ALA A 21 -33.39 -27.87 -84.18
CA ALA A 21 -33.90 -29.25 -84.20
C ALA A 21 -34.75 -29.58 -82.96
N ASN A 22 -34.42 -28.99 -81.80
CA ASN A 22 -35.15 -29.18 -80.55
C ASN A 22 -36.26 -28.12 -80.34
N ARG A 23 -36.60 -27.34 -81.37
CA ARG A 23 -37.66 -26.31 -81.34
C ARG A 23 -38.72 -26.47 -82.43
N ILE A 24 -38.50 -27.38 -83.38
CA ILE A 24 -39.41 -27.65 -84.50
C ILE A 24 -39.91 -29.08 -84.36
N PHE A 25 -41.21 -29.25 -84.13
CA PHE A 25 -41.83 -30.55 -83.90
C PHE A 25 -42.98 -30.77 -84.88
N PHE A 26 -43.08 -31.98 -85.43
CA PHE A 26 -44.17 -32.38 -86.33
C PHE A 26 -45.16 -33.25 -85.57
N ILE A 27 -46.21 -32.60 -85.08
CA ILE A 27 -47.15 -33.20 -84.13
C ILE A 27 -48.57 -33.17 -84.66
N SER A 28 -49.46 -33.93 -84.02
CA SER A 28 -50.91 -33.81 -84.19
C SER A 28 -51.56 -33.62 -82.83
N ALA A 29 -51.96 -32.38 -82.53
CA ALA A 29 -52.62 -32.07 -81.26
C ALA A 29 -53.95 -32.82 -81.11
N ARG A 30 -54.68 -33.05 -82.21
CA ARG A 30 -55.91 -33.81 -82.22
C ARG A 30 -55.68 -35.28 -81.87
N GLU A 31 -54.71 -35.93 -82.50
CA GLU A 31 -54.40 -37.34 -82.19
C GLU A 31 -53.91 -37.51 -80.75
N MET A 32 -53.07 -36.58 -80.25
CA MET A 32 -52.59 -36.61 -78.87
C MET A 32 -53.71 -36.38 -77.85
N LEU A 33 -54.61 -35.44 -78.13
CA LEU A 33 -55.78 -35.17 -77.29
C LEU A 33 -56.70 -36.39 -77.22
N ASP A 34 -57.08 -36.95 -78.36
CA ASP A 34 -57.96 -38.13 -78.42
C ASP A 34 -57.31 -39.34 -77.76
N LEU A 35 -56.00 -39.54 -77.94
CA LEU A 35 -55.24 -40.59 -77.25
C LEU A 35 -55.35 -40.43 -75.72
N ARG A 36 -55.07 -39.24 -75.19
CA ARG A 36 -55.17 -38.95 -73.75
C ARG A 36 -56.59 -39.06 -73.22
N LEU A 37 -57.60 -38.66 -74.00
CA LEU A 37 -59.01 -38.81 -73.64
C LEU A 37 -59.43 -40.29 -73.60
N LYS A 38 -58.92 -41.10 -74.53
CA LYS A 38 -59.13 -42.55 -74.56
C LYS A 38 -58.46 -43.23 -73.35
N GLU A 39 -57.23 -42.86 -73.01
CA GLU A 39 -56.51 -43.35 -71.82
C GLU A 39 -57.25 -43.01 -70.52
N ARG A 40 -57.92 -41.86 -70.47
CA ARG A 40 -58.78 -41.44 -69.35
C ARG A 40 -60.18 -42.07 -69.38
N GLY A 41 -60.50 -42.90 -70.39
CA GLY A 41 -61.80 -43.56 -70.53
C GLY A 41 -62.96 -42.66 -70.98
N LEU A 42 -62.68 -41.44 -71.44
CA LEU A 42 -63.70 -40.44 -71.83
C LEU A 42 -64.23 -40.67 -73.25
N ILE A 43 -63.44 -41.32 -74.11
CA ILE A 43 -63.84 -41.71 -75.46
C ILE A 43 -63.47 -43.18 -75.73
N ARG A 44 -64.22 -43.85 -76.61
CA ARG A 44 -64.01 -45.26 -76.95
C ARG A 44 -62.95 -45.49 -78.03
N HIS A 45 -62.90 -44.60 -79.03
CA HIS A 45 -61.99 -44.69 -80.16
C HIS A 45 -61.27 -43.36 -80.34
N ALA A 46 -59.94 -43.39 -80.49
CA ALA A 46 -59.14 -42.21 -80.76
C ALA A 46 -58.99 -42.05 -82.27
N TYR A 47 -59.05 -40.81 -82.78
CA TYR A 47 -58.67 -40.52 -84.16
C TYR A 47 -57.17 -40.79 -84.33
N GLN A 48 -56.81 -41.71 -85.24
CA GLN A 48 -55.44 -42.11 -85.51
C GLN A 48 -55.26 -42.38 -87.00
N VAL A 49 -54.23 -41.79 -87.60
CA VAL A 49 -53.82 -42.05 -88.98
C VAL A 49 -52.49 -42.79 -88.98
N GLU A 50 -52.08 -43.34 -90.13
CA GLU A 50 -50.76 -43.93 -90.30
C GLU A 50 -49.65 -43.00 -89.79
N GLY A 51 -48.68 -43.56 -89.06
CA GLY A 51 -47.61 -42.80 -88.40
C GLY A 51 -48.01 -42.06 -87.12
N HIS A 52 -49.21 -42.28 -86.56
CA HIS A 52 -49.64 -41.60 -85.31
C HIS A 52 -48.66 -41.85 -84.14
N GLN A 53 -48.08 -43.06 -84.03
CA GLN A 53 -47.11 -43.39 -82.98
C GLN A 53 -45.90 -42.46 -82.98
N TYR A 54 -45.39 -42.15 -84.18
CA TYR A 54 -44.28 -41.19 -84.33
C TYR A 54 -44.70 -39.79 -83.90
N ARG A 55 -45.88 -39.32 -84.30
CA ARG A 55 -46.40 -38.00 -83.90
C ARG A 55 -46.71 -37.90 -82.40
N THR A 56 -47.15 -38.99 -81.77
CA THR A 56 -47.31 -39.09 -80.32
C THR A 56 -45.97 -38.97 -79.60
N MET A 57 -44.96 -39.71 -80.05
CA MET A 57 -43.59 -39.62 -79.50
C MET A 57 -43.02 -38.21 -79.66
N GLU A 58 -43.21 -37.60 -80.84
CA GLU A 58 -42.76 -36.24 -81.14
C GLU A 58 -43.48 -35.20 -80.27
N PHE A 59 -44.76 -35.41 -79.94
CA PHE A 59 -45.51 -34.54 -79.01
C PHE A 59 -44.97 -34.63 -77.59
N CYS A 60 -44.68 -35.84 -77.09
CA CYS A 60 -44.06 -36.01 -75.78
C CYS A 60 -42.67 -35.37 -75.72
N ASN A 61 -41.88 -35.47 -76.79
CA ASN A 61 -40.58 -34.81 -76.90
C ASN A 61 -40.74 -33.28 -76.87
N PHE A 62 -41.73 -32.74 -77.61
CA PHE A 62 -42.08 -31.32 -77.56
C PHE A 62 -42.37 -30.84 -76.14
N GLU A 63 -43.26 -31.52 -75.40
CA GLU A 63 -43.62 -31.11 -74.03
C GLU A 63 -42.41 -31.16 -73.09
N THR A 64 -41.59 -32.22 -73.19
CA THR A 64 -40.37 -32.36 -72.38
C THR A 64 -39.39 -31.21 -72.64
N GLN A 65 -39.14 -30.90 -73.91
CA GLN A 65 -38.24 -29.81 -74.29
C GLN A 65 -38.82 -28.45 -73.88
N PHE A 66 -40.12 -28.25 -74.06
CA PHE A 66 -40.82 -27.04 -73.67
C PHE A 66 -40.72 -26.80 -72.16
N GLU A 67 -41.00 -27.80 -71.33
CA GLU A 67 -40.94 -27.72 -69.87
C GLU A 67 -39.54 -27.33 -69.37
N GLN A 68 -38.50 -27.96 -69.91
CA GLN A 68 -37.12 -27.66 -69.55
C GLN A 68 -36.74 -26.22 -69.92
N LEU A 69 -37.13 -25.77 -71.11
CA LEU A 69 -36.82 -24.44 -71.62
C LEU A 69 -37.53 -23.34 -70.82
N ILE A 70 -38.83 -23.49 -70.57
CA ILE A 70 -39.59 -22.49 -69.82
C ILE A 70 -39.13 -22.44 -68.36
N SER A 71 -38.82 -23.59 -67.74
CA SER A 71 -38.39 -23.64 -66.34
C SER A 71 -37.03 -22.97 -66.14
N LYS A 72 -36.06 -23.30 -67.00
CA LYS A 72 -34.72 -22.70 -66.94
C LYS A 72 -34.77 -21.19 -67.22
N SER A 73 -35.50 -20.77 -68.24
CA SER A 73 -35.64 -19.36 -68.59
C SER A 73 -36.39 -18.56 -67.52
N ALA A 74 -37.49 -19.11 -66.99
CA ALA A 74 -38.27 -18.48 -65.94
C ALA A 74 -37.47 -18.33 -64.64
N ILE A 75 -36.68 -19.33 -64.24
CA ILE A 75 -35.82 -19.24 -63.05
C ILE A 75 -34.77 -18.13 -63.22
N SER A 76 -34.06 -18.10 -64.36
CA SER A 76 -33.05 -17.06 -64.61
C SER A 76 -33.69 -15.67 -64.58
N THR A 77 -34.74 -15.46 -65.37
CA THR A 77 -35.36 -14.13 -65.50
C THR A 77 -36.06 -13.64 -64.23
N LYS A 78 -36.62 -14.53 -63.41
CA LYS A 78 -37.27 -14.15 -62.15
C LYS A 78 -36.30 -13.96 -61.00
N PHE A 79 -35.25 -14.78 -60.87
CA PHE A 79 -34.42 -14.79 -59.67
C PHE A 79 -33.04 -14.17 -59.81
N GLU A 80 -32.49 -14.05 -61.03
CA GLU A 80 -31.12 -13.59 -61.22
C GLU A 80 -30.86 -12.20 -60.63
N ALA A 81 -31.80 -11.27 -60.80
CA ALA A 81 -31.71 -9.93 -60.21
C ALA A 81 -31.73 -9.97 -58.68
N HIS A 82 -32.57 -10.83 -58.07
CA HIS A 82 -32.62 -11.00 -56.62
C HIS A 82 -31.34 -11.63 -56.08
N THR A 83 -30.79 -12.65 -56.75
CA THR A 83 -29.52 -13.29 -56.39
C THR A 83 -28.35 -12.32 -56.50
N ARG A 84 -28.32 -11.48 -57.55
CA ARG A 84 -27.32 -10.42 -57.70
C ARG A 84 -27.41 -9.43 -56.54
N ARG A 85 -28.61 -8.91 -56.26
CA ARG A 85 -28.81 -7.95 -55.16
C ARG A 85 -28.47 -8.55 -53.79
N ALA A 86 -28.79 -9.82 -53.56
CA ALA A 86 -28.42 -10.50 -52.31
C ALA A 86 -26.89 -10.59 -52.15
N ARG A 87 -26.15 -10.88 -53.24
CA ARG A 87 -24.68 -10.88 -53.21
C ARG A 87 -24.10 -9.50 -52.94
N GLU A 88 -24.67 -8.45 -53.53
CA GLU A 88 -24.27 -7.06 -53.28
C GLU A 88 -24.48 -6.70 -51.80
N ILE A 89 -25.67 -6.98 -51.25
CA ILE A 89 -25.98 -6.72 -49.83
C ILE A 89 -25.01 -7.46 -48.89
N VAL A 90 -24.77 -8.75 -49.12
CA VAL A 90 -23.84 -9.55 -48.30
C VAL A 90 -22.40 -9.04 -48.45
N GLY A 91 -22.01 -8.59 -49.64
CA GLY A 91 -20.72 -7.96 -49.90
C GLY A 91 -20.52 -6.69 -49.07
N GLU A 92 -21.50 -5.78 -49.10
CA GLU A 92 -21.47 -4.55 -48.30
C GLU A 92 -21.50 -4.83 -46.79
N MET A 93 -22.29 -5.80 -46.33
CA MET A 93 -22.30 -6.21 -44.93
C MET A 93 -20.92 -6.73 -44.48
N ARG A 94 -20.27 -7.55 -45.30
CA ARG A 94 -18.92 -8.04 -45.02
C ARG A 94 -17.92 -6.89 -44.98
N HIS A 95 -17.98 -5.97 -45.93
CA HIS A 95 -17.11 -4.80 -45.95
C HIS A 95 -17.26 -3.94 -44.68
N ASN A 96 -18.49 -3.70 -44.23
CA ASN A 96 -18.74 -2.99 -42.97
C ASN A 96 -18.13 -3.70 -41.76
N LEU A 97 -18.24 -5.03 -41.70
CA LEU A 97 -17.61 -5.82 -40.63
C LEU A 97 -16.07 -5.71 -40.68
N ASP A 98 -15.47 -5.78 -41.86
CA ASP A 98 -14.02 -5.65 -42.02
C ASP A 98 -13.52 -4.27 -41.56
N VAL A 99 -14.23 -3.19 -41.90
CA VAL A 99 -13.91 -1.83 -41.46
C VAL A 99 -13.98 -1.70 -39.95
N VAL A 100 -15.06 -2.20 -39.33
CA VAL A 100 -15.24 -2.16 -37.87
C VAL A 100 -14.17 -3.01 -37.17
N GLN A 101 -13.90 -4.21 -37.66
CA GLN A 101 -12.88 -5.10 -37.10
C GLN A 101 -11.49 -4.47 -37.15
N ASN A 102 -11.11 -3.88 -38.29
CA ASN A 102 -9.81 -3.24 -38.45
C ASN A 102 -9.67 -2.00 -37.54
N SER A 103 -10.73 -1.19 -37.44
CA SER A 103 -10.78 -0.04 -36.55
C SER A 103 -10.67 -0.46 -35.08
N ALA A 104 -11.42 -1.49 -34.66
CA ALA A 104 -11.36 -2.03 -33.31
C ALA A 104 -9.98 -2.62 -32.97
N LEU A 105 -9.36 -3.32 -33.91
CA LEU A 105 -8.03 -3.91 -33.71
C LEU A 105 -6.95 -2.83 -33.58
N LYS A 106 -7.00 -1.79 -34.42
CA LYS A 106 -6.11 -0.63 -34.31
C LYS A 106 -6.31 0.10 -32.97
N ARG A 107 -7.56 0.29 -32.55
CA ARG A 107 -7.83 0.96 -31.28
C ARG A 107 -7.34 0.12 -30.09
N LYS A 108 -7.49 -1.20 -30.16
CA LYS A 108 -6.99 -2.14 -29.16
C LYS A 108 -5.46 -2.05 -29.05
N THR A 109 -4.72 -2.02 -30.16
CA THR A 109 -3.25 -1.92 -30.12
C THR A 109 -2.78 -0.58 -29.56
N GLU A 110 -3.41 0.53 -29.95
CA GLU A 110 -3.12 1.85 -29.36
C GLU A 110 -3.35 1.88 -27.85
N LEU A 111 -4.49 1.35 -27.39
CA LEU A 111 -4.80 1.26 -25.96
C LEU A 111 -3.79 0.38 -25.22
N GLN A 112 -3.38 -0.74 -25.81
CA GLN A 112 -2.38 -1.63 -25.22
C GLN A 112 -1.03 -0.93 -25.05
N VAL A 113 -0.57 -0.19 -26.07
CA VAL A 113 0.69 0.56 -26.01
C VAL A 113 0.62 1.68 -24.96
N ASN A 114 -0.50 2.41 -24.90
CA ASN A 114 -0.70 3.44 -23.89
C ASN A 114 -0.73 2.85 -22.47
N TYR A 115 -1.39 1.70 -22.30
CA TYR A 115 -1.44 0.99 -21.03
C TYR A 115 -0.05 0.55 -20.58
N THR A 116 0.74 -0.09 -21.45
CA THR A 116 2.09 -0.54 -21.09
C THR A 116 3.03 0.62 -20.78
N ALA A 117 2.91 1.75 -21.50
CA ALA A 117 3.67 2.96 -21.20
C ALA A 117 3.32 3.53 -19.81
N LYS A 118 2.02 3.62 -19.49
CA LYS A 118 1.55 4.11 -18.19
C LYS A 118 1.90 3.16 -17.04
N GLU A 119 1.81 1.85 -17.27
CA GLU A 119 2.24 0.83 -16.31
C GLU A 119 3.74 0.94 -16.02
N ALA A 120 4.57 1.13 -17.04
CA ALA A 120 6.01 1.32 -16.87
C ALA A 120 6.34 2.62 -16.10
N GLU A 121 5.63 3.71 -16.39
CA GLU A 121 5.74 4.99 -15.68
C GLU A 121 5.37 4.83 -14.20
N PHE A 122 4.23 4.16 -13.92
CA PHE A 122 3.77 3.89 -12.55
C PHE A 122 4.76 3.01 -11.80
N LYS A 123 5.26 1.94 -12.42
CA LYS A 123 6.24 1.04 -11.80
C LYS A 123 7.54 1.76 -11.46
N ASN A 124 8.05 2.61 -12.35
CA ASN A 124 9.23 3.43 -12.09
C ASN A 124 8.99 4.38 -10.90
N CYS A 125 7.83 5.04 -10.84
CA CYS A 125 7.45 5.88 -9.70
C CYS A 125 7.42 5.09 -8.39
N LEU A 126 6.83 3.89 -8.40
CA LEU A 126 6.74 3.01 -7.23
C LEU A 126 8.12 2.56 -6.75
N ASP A 127 9.02 2.20 -7.66
CA ASP A 127 10.37 1.75 -7.31
C ASP A 127 11.19 2.89 -6.69
N LYS A 128 11.11 4.11 -7.25
CA LYS A 128 11.72 5.30 -6.62
C LYS A 128 11.12 5.61 -5.24
N TRP A 129 9.82 5.40 -5.06
CA TRP A 129 9.17 5.59 -3.76
C TRP A 129 9.67 4.61 -2.71
N LYS A 130 9.84 3.33 -3.06
CA LYS A 130 10.43 2.33 -2.16
C LYS A 130 11.87 2.69 -1.76
N GLU A 131 12.64 3.21 -2.70
CA GLU A 131 13.99 3.69 -2.43
C GLU A 131 13.98 4.87 -1.45
N PHE A 132 13.09 5.84 -1.67
CA PHE A 132 12.88 6.96 -0.75
C PHE A 132 12.43 6.51 0.65
N GLU A 133 11.46 5.59 0.74
CA GLU A 133 10.98 5.04 2.00
C GLU A 133 12.14 4.41 2.80
N ARG A 134 12.95 3.59 2.12
CA ARG A 134 14.14 2.97 2.73
C ARG A 134 15.13 4.04 3.21
N PHE A 135 15.42 5.03 2.37
CA PHE A 135 16.30 6.15 2.73
C PHE A 135 15.78 6.90 3.95
N ALA A 136 14.50 7.28 3.96
CA ALA A 136 13.86 8.04 5.02
C ALA A 136 13.91 7.30 6.37
N VAL A 137 13.62 5.99 6.37
CA VAL A 137 13.68 5.17 7.57
C VAL A 137 15.10 5.07 8.12
N ILE A 138 16.09 4.78 7.26
CA ILE A 138 17.48 4.63 7.67
C ILE A 138 18.04 5.94 8.21
N GLU A 139 17.84 7.05 7.51
CA GLU A 139 18.39 8.35 7.92
C GLU A 139 17.69 8.92 9.16
N SER A 140 16.38 8.73 9.30
CA SER A 140 15.67 9.12 10.53
C SER A 140 16.16 8.32 11.73
N GLN A 141 16.42 7.02 11.55
CA GLN A 141 16.99 6.16 12.58
C GLN A 141 18.42 6.59 12.94
N ARG A 142 19.24 6.94 11.94
CA ARG A 142 20.60 7.45 12.14
C ARG A 142 20.60 8.77 12.91
N LEU A 143 19.75 9.71 12.50
CA LEU A 143 19.57 10.97 13.20
C LEU A 143 19.12 10.76 14.65
N ARG A 144 18.18 9.86 14.90
CA ARG A 144 17.74 9.52 16.26
C ARG A 144 18.90 9.04 17.13
N ASN A 145 19.75 8.17 16.59
CA ASN A 145 20.92 7.66 17.32
C ASN A 145 21.94 8.78 17.59
N GLU A 146 22.16 9.67 16.64
CA GLU A 146 23.06 10.83 16.81
C GLU A 146 22.53 11.82 17.84
N VAL A 147 21.23 12.14 17.82
CA VAL A 147 20.56 12.96 18.84
C VAL A 147 20.74 12.31 20.21
N HIS A 148 20.50 11.01 20.33
CA HIS A 148 20.67 10.29 21.58
C HIS A 148 22.11 10.42 22.11
N LEU A 149 23.11 10.05 21.31
CA LEU A 149 24.52 10.13 21.70
C LEU A 149 24.93 11.56 22.10
N LYS A 150 24.49 12.56 21.34
CA LYS A 150 24.83 13.96 21.59
C LYS A 150 24.20 14.47 22.89
N VAL A 151 22.91 14.23 23.09
CA VAL A 151 22.21 14.62 24.32
C VAL A 151 22.78 13.87 25.52
N SER A 152 23.11 12.58 25.39
CA SER A 152 23.75 11.82 26.48
C SER A 152 25.09 12.42 26.89
N ALA A 153 25.96 12.72 25.91
CA ALA A 153 27.28 13.29 26.17
C ALA A 153 27.19 14.67 26.82
N ASP A 154 26.32 15.55 26.30
CA ASP A 154 26.16 16.90 26.82
C ASP A 154 25.48 16.88 28.22
N PHE A 155 24.52 15.98 28.45
CA PHE A 155 23.89 15.75 29.75
C PHE A 155 24.90 15.30 30.82
N TYR A 156 25.83 14.41 30.46
CA TYR A 156 26.91 14.00 31.36
C TYR A 156 27.74 15.19 31.83
N GLU A 157 28.15 16.05 30.88
CA GLU A 157 28.94 17.23 31.20
C GLU A 157 28.20 18.22 32.10
N GLU A 158 26.88 18.38 31.92
CA GLU A 158 26.08 19.26 32.78
C GLU A 158 25.88 18.70 34.18
N ILE A 159 25.71 17.38 34.33
CA ILE A 159 25.68 16.74 35.65
C ILE A 159 26.99 16.96 36.40
N GLN A 160 28.14 16.89 35.73
CA GLN A 160 29.44 17.13 36.36
C GLN A 160 29.59 18.57 36.88
N LYS A 161 28.81 19.52 36.37
CA LYS A 161 28.79 20.92 36.82
C LYS A 161 27.67 21.21 37.82
N LEU A 162 26.90 20.20 38.23
CA LEU A 162 25.72 20.37 39.06
C LEU A 162 26.03 21.11 40.37
N GLU A 163 27.20 20.88 40.97
CA GLU A 163 27.67 21.61 42.17
C GLU A 163 27.69 23.13 41.93
N SER A 164 28.31 23.57 40.83
CA SER A 164 28.35 24.99 40.46
C SER A 164 26.98 25.58 40.10
N ILE A 165 26.05 24.74 39.62
CA ILE A 165 24.67 25.16 39.35
C ILE A 165 23.93 25.36 40.67
N ILE A 166 24.08 24.44 41.61
CA ILE A 166 23.46 24.52 42.95
C ILE A 166 24.01 25.72 43.73
N ASP A 167 25.30 26.04 43.63
CA ASP A 167 25.90 27.22 44.29
C ASP A 167 25.28 28.55 43.85
N ARG A 168 24.67 28.59 42.66
CA ARG A 168 23.96 29.78 42.14
C ARG A 168 22.53 29.89 42.68
N PHE A 169 22.03 28.88 43.38
CA PHE A 169 20.69 28.90 43.97
C PHE A 169 20.70 29.72 45.25
N ASP A 170 20.25 30.97 45.15
CA ASP A 170 20.11 31.86 46.30
C ASP A 170 18.70 31.77 46.88
N SER A 171 18.54 30.93 47.91
CA SER A 171 17.30 30.81 48.66
C SER A 171 17.58 30.67 50.15
N LYS A 172 16.75 31.29 50.99
CA LYS A 172 16.92 31.24 52.44
C LYS A 172 16.50 29.86 52.94
N PHE A 173 17.44 29.14 53.54
CA PHE A 173 17.17 27.88 54.20
C PHE A 173 16.57 28.11 55.59
N VAL A 174 15.46 27.43 55.89
CA VAL A 174 14.80 27.43 57.19
C VAL A 174 14.53 25.98 57.58
N ASP A 175 14.98 25.60 58.78
CA ASP A 175 14.88 24.24 59.32
C ASP A 175 13.48 23.98 59.92
N GLU A 176 12.46 24.06 59.06
CA GLU A 176 11.06 23.74 59.38
C GLU A 176 10.50 22.82 58.28
N PRO A 177 9.79 21.73 58.62
CA PRO A 177 9.43 20.68 57.65
C PRO A 177 8.69 21.20 56.41
N VAL A 178 7.77 22.15 56.57
CA VAL A 178 7.03 22.76 55.45
C VAL A 178 7.96 23.61 54.57
N SER A 179 8.88 24.36 55.20
CA SER A 179 9.87 25.20 54.52
C SER A 179 10.93 24.38 53.78
N ILE A 180 11.25 23.18 54.27
CA ILE A 180 12.19 22.25 53.61
C ILE A 180 11.57 21.63 52.35
N GLU A 181 10.29 21.23 52.40
CA GLU A 181 9.57 20.75 51.21
C GLU A 181 9.50 21.82 50.12
N GLU A 182 9.19 23.07 50.50
CA GLU A 182 9.17 24.20 49.57
C GLU A 182 10.57 24.51 49.02
N TYR A 183 11.61 24.49 49.86
CA TYR A 183 13.00 24.68 49.43
C TYR A 183 13.45 23.62 48.43
N LYS A 184 13.15 22.34 48.68
CA LYS A 184 13.47 21.23 47.75
C LYS A 184 12.76 21.38 46.42
N LYS A 185 11.48 21.74 46.43
CA LYS A 185 10.71 21.97 45.21
C LYS A 185 11.33 23.11 44.40
N ASN A 186 11.60 24.24 45.04
CA ASN A 186 12.18 25.40 44.38
C ASN A 186 13.59 25.11 43.84
N LEU A 187 14.39 24.32 44.57
CA LEU A 187 15.70 23.86 44.10
C LEU A 187 15.56 22.92 42.89
N ALA A 188 14.62 21.97 42.93
CA ALA A 188 14.37 21.06 41.83
C ALA A 188 13.90 21.79 40.56
N ASP A 189 12.98 22.76 40.71
CA ASP A 189 12.48 23.59 39.61
C ASP A 189 13.59 24.49 39.04
N PHE A 190 14.45 25.03 39.90
CA PHE A 190 15.61 25.83 39.47
C PHE A 190 16.63 25.00 38.70
N VAL A 191 17.02 23.83 39.22
CA VAL A 191 17.94 22.91 38.55
C VAL A 191 17.37 22.42 37.23
N ASP A 192 16.08 22.04 37.19
CA ASP A 192 15.40 21.61 35.97
C ASP A 192 15.49 22.69 34.88
N LYS A 193 15.16 23.94 35.24
CA LYS A 193 15.18 25.06 34.31
C LYS A 193 16.59 25.32 33.77
N VAL A 194 17.58 25.47 34.65
CA VAL A 194 18.95 25.83 34.24
C VAL A 194 19.59 24.73 33.40
N VAL A 195 19.47 23.47 33.84
CA VAL A 195 20.05 22.33 33.10
C VAL A 195 19.33 22.15 31.76
N THR A 196 18.01 22.33 31.70
CA THR A 196 17.26 22.25 30.44
C THR A 196 17.67 23.35 29.46
N GLU A 197 17.75 24.61 29.90
CA GLU A 197 18.16 25.75 29.05
C GLU A 197 19.59 25.57 28.50
N ASP A 198 20.54 25.16 29.35
CA ASP A 198 21.94 24.98 28.96
C ASP A 198 22.13 23.80 28.00
N LEU A 199 21.41 22.68 28.23
CA LEU A 199 21.42 21.54 27.32
C LEU A 199 20.78 21.86 25.98
N GLU A 200 19.66 22.58 25.98
CA GLU A 200 19.00 22.99 24.75
C GLU A 200 19.94 23.88 23.93
N ALA A 201 20.58 24.88 24.55
CA ALA A 201 21.54 25.76 23.87
C ALA A 201 22.74 25.00 23.27
N ARG A 202 23.28 24.01 24.00
CA ARG A 202 24.42 23.19 23.56
C ARG A 202 24.06 22.17 22.48
N CYS A 203 22.97 21.43 22.66
CA CYS A 203 22.54 20.37 21.75
C CYS A 203 21.99 20.93 20.43
N THR A 204 21.25 22.04 20.48
CA THR A 204 20.50 22.57 19.33
C THR A 204 21.39 22.95 18.17
N ARG A 205 22.55 23.56 18.41
CA ARG A 205 23.36 24.15 17.32
C ARG A 205 23.86 23.12 16.31
N GLY A 206 24.34 21.97 16.78
CA GLY A 206 24.85 20.90 15.92
C GLY A 206 23.74 20.04 15.31
N LEU A 207 22.70 19.76 16.09
CA LEU A 207 21.59 18.91 15.65
C LEU A 207 20.67 19.61 14.64
N MET A 208 20.43 20.91 14.79
CA MET A 208 19.56 21.67 13.90
C MET A 208 20.07 21.70 12.45
N GLN A 209 21.38 21.85 12.25
CA GLN A 209 21.98 21.79 10.91
C GLN A 209 21.80 20.40 10.29
N ARG A 210 21.95 19.34 11.08
CA ARG A 210 21.78 17.97 10.59
C ARG A 210 20.32 17.67 10.24
N ILE A 211 19.37 18.10 11.06
CA ILE A 211 17.93 17.99 10.81
C ILE A 211 17.57 18.71 9.51
N TRP A 212 18.04 19.95 9.34
CA TRP A 212 17.79 20.73 8.13
C TRP A 212 18.37 20.08 6.86
N ASN A 213 19.57 19.51 6.94
CA ASN A 213 20.17 18.77 5.82
C ASN A 213 19.33 17.55 5.43
N LEU A 214 18.84 16.79 6.42
CA LEU A 214 17.99 15.63 6.18
C LEU A 214 16.65 16.04 5.55
N GLU A 215 16.01 17.08 6.12
CA GLU A 215 14.78 17.67 5.58
C GLU A 215 14.94 18.03 4.09
N ASN A 216 15.98 18.77 3.74
CA ASN A 216 16.25 19.14 2.34
C ASN A 216 16.52 17.94 1.44
N ALA A 217 17.28 16.95 1.93
CA ALA A 217 17.54 15.73 1.16
C ALA A 217 16.23 14.99 0.84
N MET A 218 15.35 14.84 1.85
CA MET A 218 14.04 14.24 1.66
C MET A 218 13.17 15.02 0.67
N TYR A 219 13.16 16.35 0.76
CA TYR A 219 12.45 17.20 -0.19
C TYR A 219 12.93 16.99 -1.63
N LEU A 220 14.24 16.98 -1.86
CA LEU A 220 14.82 16.75 -3.19
C LEU A 220 14.45 15.37 -3.74
N HIS A 221 14.49 14.33 -2.91
CA HIS A 221 14.07 12.98 -3.30
C HIS A 221 12.59 12.93 -3.72
N VAL A 222 11.70 13.51 -2.91
CA VAL A 222 10.26 13.53 -3.22
C VAL A 222 9.98 14.35 -4.49
N ASN A 223 10.70 15.45 -4.70
CA ASN A 223 10.56 16.27 -5.90
C ASN A 223 10.96 15.51 -7.19
N GLN A 224 11.88 14.55 -7.12
CA GLN A 224 12.27 13.69 -8.26
C GLN A 224 11.29 12.55 -8.56
N ILE A 225 10.43 12.21 -7.59
CA ILE A 225 9.41 11.17 -7.74
C ILE A 225 8.15 11.76 -8.36
N LEU A 226 7.83 13.02 -8.02
CA LEU A 226 6.59 13.64 -8.44
C LEU A 226 6.61 14.16 -9.88
N ALA A 227 5.54 13.87 -10.61
CA ALA A 227 5.26 14.47 -11.91
C ALA A 227 4.56 15.84 -11.74
N GLU A 228 4.61 16.68 -12.78
CA GLU A 228 3.78 17.88 -12.85
C GLU A 228 2.28 17.51 -12.86
N PRO A 229 1.40 18.32 -12.25
CA PRO A 229 1.62 19.63 -11.61
C PRO A 229 1.94 19.56 -10.11
N TYR A 230 2.09 18.36 -9.54
CA TYR A 230 2.17 18.15 -8.09
C TYR A 230 3.42 18.75 -7.45
N THR A 231 4.51 18.86 -8.21
CA THR A 231 5.76 19.52 -7.81
C THR A 231 5.56 20.96 -7.35
N LYS A 232 4.71 21.74 -8.04
CA LYS A 232 4.42 23.15 -7.67
C LYS A 232 3.71 23.26 -6.32
N LYS A 233 2.80 22.33 -6.03
CA LYS A 233 2.13 22.29 -4.74
C LYS A 233 3.10 21.88 -3.63
N LEU A 234 4.02 20.97 -3.92
CA LEU A 234 5.09 20.55 -3.01
C LEU A 234 5.97 21.73 -2.58
N GLU A 235 6.43 22.51 -3.56
CA GLU A 235 7.22 23.73 -3.34
C GLU A 235 6.49 24.73 -2.45
N GLN A 236 5.19 24.93 -2.70
CA GLN A 236 4.37 25.81 -1.88
C GLN A 236 4.32 25.35 -0.42
N ILE A 237 4.07 24.07 -0.16
CA ILE A 237 4.05 23.51 1.20
C ILE A 237 5.43 23.65 1.84
N TRP A 238 6.50 23.34 1.11
CA TRP A 238 7.87 23.42 1.60
C TRP A 238 8.26 24.83 2.05
N ARG A 239 7.79 25.85 1.33
CA ARG A 239 8.08 27.26 1.59
C ARG A 239 7.39 27.81 2.84
N TYR A 240 6.20 27.32 3.16
CA TYR A 240 5.40 27.81 4.30
C TYR A 240 5.46 26.90 5.53
N ARG A 241 6.33 25.89 5.53
CA ARG A 241 6.48 25.00 6.68
C ARG A 241 7.11 25.74 7.88
N PRO A 242 6.63 25.50 9.11
CA PRO A 242 7.29 26.03 10.29
C PRO A 242 8.70 25.42 10.44
N PRO A 243 9.67 26.17 10.99
CA PRO A 243 10.98 25.62 11.28
C PRO A 243 10.87 24.52 12.34
N PHE A 244 11.79 23.57 12.29
CA PHE A 244 11.88 22.52 13.29
C PHE A 244 12.14 23.12 14.68
N ASN A 245 11.39 22.67 15.69
CA ASN A 245 11.58 23.06 17.07
C ASN A 245 12.14 21.86 17.86
N PHE A 246 13.30 22.06 18.49
CA PHE A 246 13.99 21.05 19.28
C PHE A 246 13.92 21.46 20.76
N SER A 247 13.39 20.59 21.61
CA SER A 247 13.23 20.83 23.04
C SER A 247 13.69 19.62 23.87
N ILE A 248 14.33 19.87 25.00
CA ILE A 248 14.75 18.85 25.99
C ILE A 248 13.88 19.07 27.25
N CYS A 249 13.53 18.02 28.00
CA CYS A 249 12.66 18.12 29.18
C CYS A 249 13.04 17.10 30.25
N ILE A 250 13.84 17.49 31.26
CA ILE A 250 14.46 16.54 32.20
C ILE A 250 13.54 16.10 33.34
N ASN A 251 12.63 16.97 33.78
CA ASN A 251 11.73 16.75 34.90
C ASN A 251 12.50 16.37 36.18
N CYS A 252 13.44 17.22 36.60
CA CYS A 252 14.18 17.05 37.86
C CYS A 252 13.30 16.90 39.11
N PRO A 253 12.10 17.52 39.24
CA PRO A 253 11.22 17.28 40.38
C PRO A 253 10.86 15.81 40.60
N SER A 254 10.69 15.05 39.51
CA SER A 254 10.42 13.61 39.59
C SER A 254 11.66 12.79 39.95
N LEU A 255 12.86 13.29 39.59
CA LEU A 255 14.14 12.63 39.89
C LEU A 255 14.53 12.78 41.37
N ILE A 256 14.11 13.87 42.00
CA ILE A 256 14.45 14.23 43.38
C ILE A 256 13.38 13.72 44.38
N GLN A 257 12.32 13.07 43.90
CA GLN A 257 11.21 12.61 44.74
C GLN A 257 11.64 11.67 45.89
N ASP A 258 12.64 10.82 45.65
CA ASP A 258 13.16 9.89 46.66
C ASP A 258 14.30 10.49 47.51
N PHE A 259 14.68 11.75 47.26
CA PHE A 259 15.76 12.42 47.96
C PHE A 259 15.39 12.74 49.41
N ARG A 260 16.15 12.16 50.34
CA ARG A 260 16.07 12.44 51.76
C ARG A 260 17.28 13.24 52.21
N GLU A 261 16.99 14.41 52.73
CA GLU A 261 17.90 15.29 53.44
C GLU A 261 18.32 14.66 54.78
N ASP A 262 19.61 14.66 55.07
CA ASP A 262 20.13 14.33 56.40
C ASP A 262 20.65 15.63 57.02
N LEU A 263 19.73 16.38 57.64
CA LEU A 263 20.03 17.66 58.29
C LEU A 263 20.56 17.48 59.71
N GLU A 264 20.61 16.25 60.22
CA GLU A 264 21.16 15.97 61.55
C GLU A 264 22.67 16.12 61.56
N PHE A 265 23.18 17.09 62.31
CA PHE A 265 24.60 17.18 62.61
C PHE A 265 25.04 15.98 63.46
N ARG A 266 26.01 15.19 62.95
CA ARG A 266 26.58 14.05 63.67
C ARG A 266 28.10 14.07 63.61
N PHE A 267 28.73 13.81 64.75
CA PHE A 267 30.18 13.62 64.81
C PHE A 267 30.61 12.38 64.02
N SER A 268 31.54 12.55 63.08
CA SER A 268 32.03 11.48 62.18
C SER A 268 32.66 10.28 62.91
N PHE A 269 33.04 10.45 64.18
CA PHE A 269 33.62 9.42 65.05
C PHE A 269 32.67 8.92 66.15
N GLY A 270 31.38 9.28 66.10
CA GLY A 270 30.39 8.75 67.03
C GLY A 270 30.15 7.25 66.84
N ILE A 271 29.96 6.51 67.93
CA ILE A 271 29.66 5.06 67.91
C ILE A 271 28.43 4.74 67.03
N THR A 272 27.44 5.63 67.02
CA THR A 272 26.25 5.54 66.16
C THR A 272 26.57 5.66 64.66
N ALA A 273 27.56 6.48 64.27
CA ALA A 273 28.01 6.61 62.88
C ALA A 273 28.75 5.36 62.40
N ILE A 274 29.56 4.74 63.28
CA ILE A 274 30.25 3.46 62.99
C ILE A 274 29.24 2.34 62.76
N ILE A 275 28.24 2.21 63.64
CA ILE A 275 27.20 1.16 63.54
C ILE A 275 26.40 1.32 62.25
N ARG A 276 26.03 2.55 61.86
CA ARG A 276 25.36 2.79 60.58
C ARG A 276 26.24 2.49 59.38
N ARG A 277 27.52 2.82 59.42
CA ARG A 277 28.46 2.50 58.34
C ARG A 277 28.59 0.98 58.14
N ILE A 278 28.62 0.22 59.23
CA ILE A 278 28.61 -1.25 59.19
C ILE A 278 27.28 -1.77 58.62
N ASN A 279 26.14 -1.21 59.04
CA ASN A 279 24.82 -1.61 58.53
C ASN A 279 24.61 -1.23 57.06
N ALA A 280 25.06 -0.06 56.63
CA ALA A 280 25.03 0.40 55.25
C ALA A 280 25.85 -0.52 54.35
N TYR A 281 27.05 -0.90 54.79
CA TYR A 281 27.91 -1.85 54.10
C TYR A 281 27.27 -3.25 53.96
N ARG A 282 26.57 -3.71 55.01
CA ARG A 282 25.85 -5.00 54.98
C ARG A 282 24.61 -5.00 54.09
N LEU A 283 23.93 -3.85 53.96
CA LEU A 283 22.68 -3.72 53.22
C LEU A 283 22.87 -3.24 51.76
N GLY A 284 24.09 -2.89 51.36
CA GLY A 284 24.38 -2.37 50.01
C GLY A 284 23.70 -1.03 49.71
N LYS A 285 23.40 -0.24 50.75
CA LYS A 285 22.72 1.06 50.63
C LYS A 285 23.68 2.19 51.04
N PRO A 286 23.52 3.42 50.48
CA PRO A 286 24.29 4.56 50.96
C PRO A 286 24.00 4.83 52.44
N VAL A 287 25.01 5.31 53.18
CA VAL A 287 24.94 5.51 54.65
C VAL A 287 23.77 6.44 55.03
N THR A 288 23.40 7.37 54.15
CA THR A 288 22.29 8.31 54.28
C THR A 288 20.90 7.66 54.16
N ALA A 289 20.79 6.45 53.60
CA ALA A 289 19.53 5.72 53.46
C ALA A 289 19.22 4.78 54.65
N VAL A 290 20.14 4.66 55.61
CA VAL A 290 19.96 3.82 56.82
C VAL A 290 19.30 4.66 57.91
N GLY A 291 18.02 4.39 58.17
CA GLY A 291 17.22 5.13 59.15
C GLY A 291 17.78 5.09 60.58
N ASN A 292 17.43 6.10 61.38
CA ASN A 292 17.77 6.23 62.79
C ASN A 292 17.10 5.10 63.61
N GLN A 293 17.70 3.92 63.71
CA GLN A 293 17.32 2.98 64.77
C GLN A 293 17.98 3.41 66.08
N PRO A 294 17.22 3.67 67.16
CA PRO A 294 17.81 3.96 68.45
C PRO A 294 18.69 2.77 68.88
N LEU A 295 19.88 3.06 69.40
CA LEU A 295 20.88 2.07 69.85
C LEU A 295 20.28 0.94 70.73
N PHE A 296 19.19 1.26 71.44
CA PHE A 296 18.46 0.35 72.30
C PHE A 296 17.72 -0.77 71.55
N GLU A 297 17.29 -0.57 70.29
CA GLU A 297 16.63 -1.62 69.48
C GLU A 297 17.62 -2.64 68.91
N VAL A 298 18.85 -2.22 68.60
CA VAL A 298 19.94 -3.12 68.18
C VAL A 298 20.35 -4.04 69.33
N PHE A 299 20.41 -3.52 70.57
CA PHE A 299 20.65 -4.35 71.75
C PHE A 299 19.49 -5.30 72.06
N LYS A 300 18.24 -4.86 71.83
CA LYS A 300 17.04 -5.67 72.05
C LYS A 300 16.92 -6.84 71.06
N SER A 301 17.40 -6.67 69.84
CA SER A 301 17.48 -7.74 68.83
C SER A 301 18.63 -8.71 69.12
N TYR A 302 19.74 -8.24 69.69
CA TYR A 302 20.83 -9.10 70.17
C TYR A 302 20.40 -9.97 71.37
N SER A 303 19.63 -9.43 72.32
CA SER A 303 19.09 -10.20 73.45
C SER A 303 17.96 -11.16 73.08
N LYS A 304 17.33 -10.99 71.91
CA LYS A 304 16.26 -11.86 71.42
C LYS A 304 16.80 -13.11 70.68
N GLN A 305 18.09 -13.11 70.31
CA GLN A 305 18.78 -14.27 69.72
C GLN A 305 19.36 -15.24 70.77
N ILE A 306 19.50 -14.86 72.04
CA ILE A 306 20.06 -15.73 73.09
C ILE A 306 18.99 -16.63 73.75
N ASN A 307 17.69 -16.33 73.60
CA ASN A 307 16.59 -17.10 74.22
C ASN A 307 15.76 -17.94 73.22
N LYS A 308 16.36 -18.39 72.11
CA LYS A 308 15.74 -19.35 71.17
C LYS A 308 16.63 -20.58 70.97
N GLU A 309 17.06 -21.19 72.08
CA GLU A 309 17.56 -22.57 72.12
C GLU A 309 16.80 -23.32 73.22
N ALA A 310 15.55 -23.68 72.93
CA ALA A 310 14.79 -24.74 73.56
C ALA A 310 13.42 -24.80 72.87
N ASP A 311 13.33 -25.53 71.75
CA ASP A 311 12.44 -26.70 71.60
C ASP A 311 12.43 -27.15 70.13
N GLU A 312 12.57 -28.46 69.92
CA GLU A 312 12.76 -29.13 68.63
C GLU A 312 11.44 -29.28 67.82
N GLY A 313 11.53 -29.45 66.49
CA GLY A 313 10.43 -30.01 65.72
C GLY A 313 10.39 -29.85 64.19
N THR A 314 11.36 -30.45 63.50
CA THR A 314 11.15 -31.24 62.25
C THR A 314 10.94 -30.55 60.87
N ILE A 315 12.04 -30.56 60.08
CA ILE A 315 12.24 -31.04 58.68
C ILE A 315 11.32 -30.50 57.54
N GLN A 316 11.89 -29.81 56.54
CA GLN A 316 12.32 -30.44 55.26
C GLN A 316 13.21 -29.56 54.34
N GLN A 317 14.20 -30.24 53.74
CA GLN A 317 15.18 -29.92 52.69
C GLN A 317 14.70 -29.01 51.54
N ASN A 318 15.55 -28.24 50.82
CA ASN A 318 16.72 -28.73 50.10
C ASN A 318 17.74 -27.63 49.69
N CYS A 319 18.97 -28.09 49.47
CA CYS A 319 20.26 -27.43 49.24
C CYS A 319 20.42 -26.57 47.94
N GLN A 320 21.26 -25.51 47.99
CA GLN A 320 22.57 -25.27 47.29
C GLN A 320 22.52 -25.28 45.74
N GLU A 321 23.18 -24.42 44.97
CA GLU A 321 24.34 -23.49 45.11
C GLU A 321 24.26 -22.50 43.90
N GLU A 322 24.47 -21.19 44.06
CA GLU A 322 25.71 -20.43 43.76
C GLU A 322 26.41 -20.83 42.43
N LYS A 323 26.91 -19.95 41.55
CA LYS A 323 27.54 -18.63 41.69
C LYS A 323 27.85 -18.09 40.29
N GLN A 324 27.78 -16.76 40.07
CA GLN A 324 28.99 -16.00 39.77
C GLN A 324 28.74 -14.49 39.80
N VAL A 325 29.61 -13.84 40.56
CA VAL A 325 29.75 -12.42 40.88
C VAL A 325 30.78 -11.79 39.93
N MET A 326 30.76 -10.44 39.89
CA MET A 326 31.76 -9.50 39.37
C MET A 326 31.59 -9.17 37.87
N THR A 327 31.26 -7.95 37.44
CA THR A 327 31.64 -6.60 37.90
C THR A 327 30.51 -5.65 37.51
N ALA A 328 29.91 -4.92 38.46
CA ALA A 328 28.67 -4.15 38.22
C ALA A 328 28.67 -2.76 38.89
N ALA A 329 29.84 -2.10 38.97
CA ALA A 329 29.89 -0.72 39.44
C ALA A 329 29.74 0.29 38.30
N GLU A 330 30.30 0.01 37.11
CA GLU A 330 30.25 0.94 35.97
C GLU A 330 28.99 0.82 35.11
N SER A 331 28.27 -0.32 35.14
CA SER A 331 27.05 -0.48 34.32
C SER A 331 25.81 0.16 34.96
N GLN A 332 25.81 0.37 36.28
CA GLN A 332 24.65 0.84 37.01
C GLN A 332 24.47 2.36 36.90
N GLU A 333 25.55 3.13 36.89
CA GLU A 333 25.52 4.57 36.57
C GLU A 333 25.12 4.79 35.11
N ASN A 334 25.67 4.00 34.18
CA ASN A 334 25.33 4.08 32.75
C ASN A 334 23.88 3.69 32.45
N ALA A 335 23.31 2.72 33.18
CA ALA A 335 21.91 2.30 33.02
C ALA A 335 20.93 3.34 33.59
N VAL A 336 21.24 3.93 34.75
CA VAL A 336 20.43 5.00 35.34
C VAL A 336 20.51 6.26 34.47
N MET A 337 21.70 6.64 34.02
CA MET A 337 21.88 7.76 33.09
C MET A 337 21.11 7.53 31.78
N ALA A 338 21.20 6.35 31.17
CA ALA A 338 20.42 6.01 29.98
C ALA A 338 18.91 6.11 30.24
N GLN A 339 18.41 5.60 31.36
CA GLN A 339 16.98 5.65 31.72
C GLN A 339 16.49 7.08 32.00
N LEU A 340 17.34 7.92 32.61
CA LEU A 340 17.11 9.36 32.80
C LEU A 340 17.12 10.14 31.47
N ILE A 341 17.99 9.76 30.54
CA ILE A 341 18.04 10.32 29.17
C ILE A 341 16.77 9.94 28.39
N PHE A 342 16.28 8.70 28.54
CA PHE A 342 15.02 8.26 27.93
C PHE A 342 13.78 9.00 28.48
N SER A 343 13.77 9.37 29.76
CA SER A 343 12.68 10.18 30.34
C SER A 343 12.84 11.68 30.08
N SER A 344 14.08 12.15 29.89
CA SER A 344 14.39 13.58 29.72
C SER A 344 14.30 14.09 28.28
N VAL A 345 14.34 13.18 27.30
CA VAL A 345 14.07 13.50 25.91
C VAL A 345 12.58 13.29 25.65
N GLY A 346 11.78 14.24 26.12
CA GLY A 346 10.36 14.31 25.82
C GLY A 346 10.12 14.80 24.39
N TYR A 347 9.92 13.89 23.45
CA TYR A 347 9.20 14.24 22.21
C TYR A 347 7.72 14.41 22.58
N VAL A 348 7.21 15.65 22.59
CA VAL A 348 5.74 15.85 22.65
C VAL A 348 5.17 15.47 21.28
N ALA A 349 4.98 14.17 21.08
CA ALA A 349 4.25 13.58 19.98
C ALA A 349 2.85 13.20 20.50
N ASN A 350 1.83 13.94 20.07
CA ASN A 350 0.47 13.43 20.14
C ASN A 350 0.38 12.18 19.26
N GLY A 351 0.22 11.01 19.88
CA GLY A 351 -0.31 9.82 19.20
C GLY A 351 0.60 8.61 19.23
N GLY A 352 0.18 7.61 20.01
CA GLY A 352 0.71 6.26 19.95
C GLY A 352 0.42 5.57 18.61
N ILE A 353 1.17 4.50 18.36
CA ILE A 353 1.04 3.63 17.19
C ILE A 353 -0.27 2.85 17.30
N GLY A 354 -1.29 3.25 16.54
CA GLY A 354 -2.55 2.53 16.41
C GLY A 354 -2.69 1.92 15.02
N LEU A 355 -2.68 0.59 14.95
CA LEU A 355 -3.04 -0.17 13.76
C LEU A 355 -4.57 -0.14 13.61
N LEU A 356 -5.11 0.59 12.64
CA LEU A 356 -6.55 0.60 12.36
C LEU A 356 -6.80 0.04 10.95
N ILE A 357 -7.24 -1.21 10.90
CA ILE A 357 -7.64 -1.91 9.67
C ILE A 357 -9.11 -1.60 9.42
N ILE A 358 -9.41 -0.73 8.45
CA ILE A 358 -10.76 -0.61 7.88
C ILE A 358 -10.64 -0.70 6.36
N GLY A 359 -11.21 -1.76 5.78
CA GLY A 359 -11.62 -1.78 4.37
C GLY A 359 -10.57 -2.08 3.30
N GLY A 360 -9.53 -2.89 3.58
CA GLY A 360 -8.70 -3.49 2.52
C GLY A 360 -7.70 -2.57 1.81
N ILE A 361 -7.47 -1.36 2.33
CA ILE A 361 -6.39 -0.47 1.88
C ILE A 361 -5.32 -0.42 2.97
N VAL A 362 -4.13 -0.95 2.69
CA VAL A 362 -2.96 -0.79 3.56
C VAL A 362 -2.44 0.63 3.39
N SER A 363 -2.92 1.56 4.22
CA SER A 363 -2.34 2.90 4.30
C SER A 363 -1.24 2.90 5.35
N PHE A 364 0.02 2.93 4.91
CA PHE A 364 1.17 3.15 5.78
C PHE A 364 1.17 4.61 6.24
N ARG A 365 0.70 4.88 7.46
CA ARG A 365 1.02 6.14 8.14
C ARG A 365 2.33 5.97 8.92
N ILE A 366 3.41 6.39 8.28
CA ILE A 366 4.73 6.55 8.94
C ILE A 366 4.63 7.83 9.76
N PHE A 367 4.49 7.72 11.09
CA PHE A 367 4.50 8.86 11.99
C PHE A 367 5.94 9.39 12.13
N LEU A 368 6.28 10.42 11.36
CA LEU A 368 7.49 11.23 11.51
C LEU A 368 7.06 12.68 11.85
N VAL A 369 7.29 13.10 13.09
CA VAL A 369 6.69 14.32 13.65
C VAL A 369 7.46 15.59 13.29
N GLY A 370 6.67 16.64 13.00
CA GLY A 370 7.09 18.04 12.87
C GLY A 370 7.39 18.41 11.42
N SER A 371 6.43 19.02 10.72
CA SER A 371 6.48 19.40 9.29
C SER A 371 6.36 18.25 8.28
N PHE A 372 6.98 17.09 8.53
CA PHE A 372 7.01 15.98 7.57
C PHE A 372 5.72 15.13 7.54
N GLN A 373 5.08 14.88 8.68
CA GLN A 373 3.73 14.30 8.73
C GLN A 373 2.69 15.19 8.03
N TYR A 374 2.79 16.52 8.19
CA TYR A 374 1.93 17.47 7.47
C TYR A 374 2.12 17.39 5.96
N PHE A 375 3.36 17.20 5.51
CA PHE A 375 3.72 17.04 4.11
C PHE A 375 3.19 15.73 3.52
N LEU A 376 3.35 14.60 4.22
CA LEU A 376 2.80 13.30 3.82
C LEU A 376 1.26 13.25 3.91
N ASP A 377 0.64 13.83 4.94
CA ASP A 377 -0.82 13.89 5.06
C ASP A 377 -1.44 14.80 3.99
N CYS A 378 -0.83 15.97 3.69
CA CYS A 378 -1.25 16.81 2.56
C CYS A 378 -1.08 16.11 1.20
N PHE A 379 -0.10 15.21 1.09
CA PHE A 379 0.18 14.42 -0.10
C PHE A 379 -0.84 13.29 -0.30
N PHE A 380 -1.13 12.50 0.74
CA PHE A 380 -2.15 11.44 0.69
C PHE A 380 -3.57 11.98 0.54
N GLN A 381 -3.86 13.16 1.08
CA GLN A 381 -5.14 13.85 0.89
C GLN A 381 -5.33 14.38 -0.56
N PHE A 382 -4.27 14.40 -1.37
CA PHE A 382 -4.29 14.86 -2.76
C PHE A 382 -4.47 13.75 -3.80
N PHE A 383 -4.25 12.49 -3.41
CA PHE A 383 -4.47 11.29 -4.23
C PHE A 383 -5.79 10.58 -3.91
N ARG A 384 -6.61 11.16 -3.04
CA ARG A 384 -8.00 10.76 -2.74
C ARG A 384 -8.94 11.71 -3.45
#